data_AF-A0A4U2Y0P8-F1
#
_entry.id   AF-A0A4U2Y0P8-F1
#
_cell.length_a   1.000
_cell.length_b   1.000
_cell.length_c   1.000
_cell.angle_alpha   90.00
_cell.angle_beta   90.00
_cell.angle_gamma   90.00
#
_symmetry.space_group_name_H-M   'P 1'
#
loop_
_entity.id
_entity.type
_entity.pdbx_description
1 polymer ?
#
loop_
_entity_poly.entity_id
_entity_poly.type
_entity_poly.pdbx_seq_one_letter_code
_entity_poly.pdbx_strand_id
1 'polypeptide(L)' 'MIFFDLILIAISCISIPLIVAVMLDIFYAERKKVRFSLRRTSVWYMCVFALSFIPAVLLVTQLA' A
#
# COMPACT_ATOMS: atom_id res chain seq x y z
N MET A 1 -7.21 23.46 -1.25
CA MET A 1 -7.57 22.43 -0.25
C MET A 1 -7.52 21.04 -0.87
N ILE A 2 -8.29 20.76 -1.92
CA ILE A 2 -8.31 19.46 -2.65
C ILE A 2 -6.92 18.87 -2.97
N PHE A 3 -5.96 19.69 -3.42
CA PHE A 3 -4.61 19.21 -3.77
C PHE A 3 -3.81 18.74 -2.55
N PHE A 4 -3.98 19.42 -1.41
CA PHE A 4 -3.34 19.05 -0.15
C PHE A 4 -3.95 17.78 0.44
N ASP A 5 -5.28 17.63 0.33
CA ASP A 5 -6.02 16.44 0.77
C ASP A 5 -5.63 15.20 -0.05
N LEU A 6 -5.48 15.34 -1.38
CA LEU A 6 -4.98 14.27 -2.24
C LEU A 6 -3.56 13.82 -1.87
N ILE A 7 -2.66 14.77 -1.53
CA ILE A 7 -1.30 14.45 -1.08
C ILE A 7 -1.34 13.70 0.26
N LEU A 8 -2.15 14.15 1.21
CA LEU A 8 -2.32 13.50 2.51
C LEU A 8 -2.86 12.08 2.37
N ILE A 9 -3.85 11.88 1.51
CA ILE A 9 -4.39 10.55 1.19
C ILE A 9 -3.31 9.67 0.56
N ALA A 10 -2.55 10.20 -0.40
CA ALA A 10 -1.45 9.45 -1.02
C ALA A 10 -0.42 9.00 0.00
N ILE A 11 0.03 9.89 0.90
CA ILE A 11 1.00 9.57 1.95
C ILE A 11 0.44 8.49 2.90
N SER A 12 -0.81 8.63 3.30
CA SER A 12 -1.51 7.68 4.19
C SER A 12 -1.64 6.29 3.56
N CYS A 13 -2.01 6.25 2.29
CA CYS A 13 -2.14 5.03 1.50
C CYS A 13 -0.79 4.42 1.12
N ILE A 14 0.32 5.13 1.24
CA ILE A 14 1.67 4.59 1.02
C ILE A 14 2.23 4.00 2.32
N SER A 15 2.16 4.75 3.43
CA SER A 15 2.84 4.39 4.66
C SER A 15 2.30 3.12 5.32
N ILE A 16 0.98 2.94 5.34
CA ILE A 16 0.33 1.80 6.02
C ILE A 16 0.54 0.49 5.23
N PRO A 17 0.25 0.44 3.91
CA PRO A 17 0.48 -0.76 3.11
C PRO A 17 1.93 -1.19 3.01
N LEU A 18 2.87 -0.23 3.03
CA LEU A 18 4.31 -0.53 2.99
C LEU A 18 4.72 -1.38 4.18
N ILE A 19 4.32 -0.96 5.39
CA ILE A 19 4.65 -1.68 6.63
C ILE A 19 4.01 -3.07 6.63
N VAL A 20 2.73 -3.16 6.23
CA VAL A 20 2.00 -4.43 6.19
C VAL A 20 2.62 -5.40 5.17
N ALA A 21 2.97 -4.93 3.97
CA ALA A 21 3.58 -5.77 2.93
C ALA A 21 4.96 -6.29 3.36
N VAL A 22 5.77 -5.44 3.99
CA VAL A 22 7.09 -5.82 4.52
C VAL A 22 6.93 -6.87 5.63
N MET A 23 6.04 -6.63 6.60
CA MET A 23 5.81 -7.57 7.70
C MET A 23 5.29 -8.92 7.21
N LEU A 24 4.29 -8.92 6.32
CA LEU A 24 3.75 -10.17 5.76
C LEU A 24 4.81 -10.99 5.03
N ASP A 25 5.69 -10.35 4.26
CA ASP A 25 6.71 -11.07 3.51
C ASP A 25 7.86 -11.56 4.40
N ILE A 26 8.18 -10.84 5.49
CA ILE A 26 9.10 -11.32 6.54
C ILE A 26 8.52 -12.56 7.23
N PHE A 27 7.28 -12.47 7.73
CA PHE A 27 6.61 -13.60 8.40
C PHE A 27 6.43 -14.79 7.47
N TYR A 28 6.13 -14.55 6.18
CA TYR A 28 6.01 -15.61 5.18
C TYR A 28 7.36 -16.28 4.92
N ALA A 29 8.43 -15.50 4.75
CA ALA A 29 9.78 -16.00 4.56
C ALA A 29 10.23 -16.87 5.74
N GLU A 30 9.96 -16.41 6.96
CA GLU A 30 10.26 -17.12 8.20
C GLU A 30 9.48 -18.45 8.30
N ARG A 31 8.14 -18.42 8.12
CA ARG A 31 7.30 -19.63 8.23
C ARG A 31 7.59 -20.67 7.16
N LYS A 32 7.84 -20.24 5.92
CA LYS A 32 8.01 -21.13 4.77
C LYS A 32 9.48 -21.51 4.54
N LYS A 33 10.42 -20.96 5.33
CA LYS A 33 11.88 -21.08 5.13
C LYS A 33 12.32 -20.73 3.70
N VAL A 34 11.62 -19.77 3.08
CA VAL A 34 11.95 -19.27 1.73
C VAL A 34 12.71 -17.97 1.85
N ARG A 35 13.59 -17.69 0.88
CA ARG A 35 14.29 -16.39 0.86
C ARG A 35 13.28 -15.26 0.69
N PHE A 36 13.50 -14.19 1.45
CA PHE A 36 12.82 -12.92 1.23
C PHE A 36 13.04 -12.48 -0.22
N SER A 37 11.98 -12.03 -0.89
CA SER A 37 12.03 -11.64 -2.29
C SER A 37 11.41 -10.27 -2.45
N LEU A 38 12.27 -9.26 -2.61
CA LEU A 38 11.87 -7.88 -2.88
C LEU A 38 10.83 -7.77 -3.99
N ARG A 39 10.93 -8.62 -5.03
CA ARG A 39 9.98 -8.64 -6.16
C ARG A 39 8.58 -9.10 -5.73
N ARG A 40 8.49 -10.03 -4.79
CA ARG A 40 7.20 -10.49 -4.25
C ARG A 40 6.61 -9.46 -3.30
N THR A 41 7.44 -8.88 -2.42
CA THR A 41 7.05 -7.79 -1.52
C THR A 41 6.55 -6.57 -2.31
N SER A 42 7.23 -6.20 -3.40
CA SER A 42 6.85 -5.04 -4.22
C SER A 42 5.52 -5.24 -4.94
N VAL A 43 5.22 -6.45 -5.41
CA VAL A 43 3.92 -6.77 -6.03
C VAL A 43 2.80 -6.69 -4.99
N TRP A 44 3.01 -7.26 -3.80
CA TRP A 44 2.06 -7.14 -2.69
C TRP A 44 1.81 -5.69 -2.31
N TYR A 45 2.88 -4.90 -2.18
CA TYR A 45 2.78 -3.48 -1.91
C TYR A 45 1.97 -2.74 -2.97
N MET A 46 2.25 -2.94 -4.27
CA MET A 46 1.52 -2.30 -5.37
C MET A 46 0.04 -2.68 -5.36
N CYS A 47 -0.30 -3.94 -5.07
CA CYS A 47 -1.69 -4.38 -4.98
C CYS A 47 -2.44 -3.69 -3.83
N VAL A 48 -1.84 -3.65 -2.62
CA VAL A 48 -2.49 -3.03 -1.45
C VAL A 48 -2.58 -1.52 -1.64
N PHE A 49 -1.56 -0.88 -2.21
CA PHE A 49 -1.60 0.54 -2.57
C PHE A 49 -2.73 0.83 -3.56
N ALA A 50 -2.83 0.10 -4.67
CA ALA A 50 -3.89 0.32 -5.65
C ALA A 50 -5.29 0.13 -5.07
N LEU A 51 -5.50 -0.93 -4.27
CA LEU A 51 -6.79 -1.22 -3.62
C LEU A 51 -7.21 -0.16 -2.60
N SER A 52 -6.26 0.52 -1.96
CA SER A 52 -6.55 1.56 -0.97
C SER A 52 -6.61 2.96 -1.58
N PHE A 53 -5.71 3.28 -2.50
CA PHE A 53 -5.59 4.60 -3.12
C PHE A 53 -6.70 4.89 -4.14
N ILE A 54 -7.00 3.95 -5.05
CA ILE A 54 -8.01 4.16 -6.11
C ILE A 54 -9.38 4.54 -5.54
N PRO A 55 -9.98 3.80 -4.58
CA PRO A 55 -11.28 4.17 -4.04
C PRO A 55 -11.24 5.47 -3.23
N ALA A 56 -10.15 5.74 -2.50
CA ALA A 56 -10.00 7.00 -1.75
C ALA A 56 -9.96 8.22 -2.68
N VAL A 57 -9.21 8.13 -3.78
CA VAL A 57 -9.17 9.18 -4.80
C VAL A 57 -10.53 9.34 -5.48
N LEU A 58 -11.16 8.24 -5.91
CA LEU A 58 -12.48 8.28 -6.54
C LEU A 58 -13.51 8.97 -5.64
N LEU A 59 -13.54 8.60 -4.35
CA LEU A 59 -14.47 9.17 -3.37
C LEU A 59 -14.27 10.68 -3.21
N VAL A 60 -13.02 11.15 -3.09
CA VAL A 60 -12.73 12.58 -3.00
C VAL A 60 -13.08 13.31 -4.29
N THR A 61 -12.78 12.74 -5.46
CA THR A 61 -13.10 13.38 -6.75
C THR A 61 -14.59 13.43 -7.05
N GLN A 62 -15.40 12.55 -6.48
CA GLN A 62 -16.86 12.59 -6.60
C GLN A 62 -17.54 13.47 -5.54
N LEU A 63 -16.89 13.71 -4.39
CA LEU A 63 -17.37 14.63 -3.35
C LEU A 63 -16.97 16.09 -3.59
N ALA A 64 -15.97 16.35 -4.45
CA ALA A 64 -15.47 17.67 -4.82
C ALA A 64 -16.27 18.30 -5.97
#